data_AF-A0A1S9RU50-F1
#
_entry.id   AF-A0A1S9RU50-F1
#
_cell.length_a   1.000
_cell.length_b   1.000
_cell.length_c   1.000
_cell.angle_alpha   90.00
_cell.angle_beta   90.00
_cell.angle_gamma   90.00
#
_symmetry.space_group_name_H-M   'P 1'
#
loop_
_entity.id
_entity.type
_entity.pdbx_description
1 polymer ?
#
loop_
_entity_poly.entity_id
_entity_poly.type
_entity_poly.pdbx_seq_one_letter_code
_entity_poly.pdbx_strand_id
1 'polypeptide(L)'
;MPAKLRNALQRSLSRPLDNTGVFYCPSCSTWRRTLSTRTSGSAHIDTARRNAHLLDTVPTARFRPFTTSPAISAGKNVPPRFKELYDALNGVKDAAIEQVSVSRLSLALRGLESEEPLIRVAVLGLDNADAARKLVRLLLADPLGPRESWEDILEGYDSDPSRGLLIRYGEVSESIPNDLLPTITIRSPILKKGNLEILVSSIGSEPDTSGATLSAESFLVPNVTIQTSHSGRQNVVRYPVHRSIICGTGVDGLLAFSTLIGRSNLQNEVASVRGAIELSVTDQQRSSDRLSFVDLERATTALDKIRESVQNASEYERGWNGSGVQPVIDWLSTTSQAVNEEALNPALAPLIESLLDAAEKGVVIRDVEALHEQTAGVTPPEVRSQLENGISTWAEQAHSELRSSLEAGFASPRWRGLAWWKLFWRVDDVSMITSEILEKRFLRRAERDVIWTSGKYQQAGLLGEATPSADPESTSDTALAKSTPPPWPTQIPDTRTKLLITTVPSIQALAQSLVLFSVSTTTLSSALSALTYISVPSASVYESCTLAAIGLIYSLRRQQKKWDVARDFWEEEVRDEGRTALLETEALLRKIVREGGKNLEDLSDHRTRAMISRARKALESVRS
;
A
#
# COMPACT_ATOMS: atom_id res chain seq x y z
N MET A 1 -0.84 29.35 53.96
CA MET A 1 -0.93 28.16 54.86
C MET A 1 0.46 27.59 55.09
N PRO A 2 0.82 27.09 56.29
CA PRO A 2 2.17 26.58 56.54
C PRO A 2 2.39 25.22 55.88
N ALA A 3 3.47 25.10 55.09
CA ALA A 3 3.83 23.93 54.28
C ALA A 3 3.94 22.60 55.07
N LYS A 4 4.15 22.68 56.39
CA LYS A 4 4.28 21.50 57.27
C LYS A 4 2.97 20.72 57.47
N LEU A 5 1.79 21.34 57.23
CA LEU A 5 0.50 20.64 57.30
C LEU A 5 0.13 19.91 56.00
N ARG A 6 0.57 20.42 54.83
CA ARG A 6 0.43 19.72 53.53
C ARG A 6 1.16 18.37 53.52
N ASN A 7 2.41 18.34 53.99
CA ASN A 7 3.21 17.11 54.02
C ASN A 7 2.68 16.02 54.97
N ALA A 8 1.99 16.40 56.05
CA ALA A 8 1.44 15.43 57.01
C ALA A 8 0.13 14.80 56.53
N LEU A 9 -0.68 15.54 55.77
CA LEU A 9 -1.90 15.02 55.12
C LEU A 9 -1.56 14.24 53.84
N GLN A 10 -0.59 14.71 53.04
CA GLN A 10 -0.08 13.97 51.88
C GLN A 10 0.58 12.64 52.26
N ARG A 11 1.20 12.50 53.44
CA ARG A 11 1.76 11.21 53.92
C ARG A 11 0.72 10.22 54.43
N SER A 12 -0.43 10.67 54.92
CA SER A 12 -1.54 9.78 55.29
C SER A 12 -2.45 9.45 54.09
N LEU A 13 -2.38 10.25 53.03
CA LEU A 13 -3.15 10.11 51.78
C LEU A 13 -2.26 9.72 50.58
N SER A 14 -1.02 9.30 50.81
CA SER A 14 -0.10 8.96 49.72
C SER A 14 -0.51 7.65 49.02
N ARG A 15 -0.82 7.77 47.73
CA ARG A 15 -0.77 6.75 46.67
C ARG A 15 0.24 5.63 46.97
N PRO A 16 -0.08 4.34 46.75
CA PRO A 16 0.96 3.40 46.37
C PRO A 16 1.41 3.81 44.96
N LEU A 17 2.58 4.42 44.88
CA LEU A 17 3.28 4.56 43.60
C LEU A 17 3.62 3.14 43.13
N ASP A 18 3.36 2.89 41.85
CA ASP A 18 3.85 1.74 41.09
C ASP A 18 5.31 1.45 41.45
N ASN A 19 5.51 0.35 42.15
CA ASN A 19 6.79 -0.31 42.17
C ASN A 19 6.59 -1.61 41.41
N THR A 20 7.20 -1.70 40.24
CA THR A 20 7.33 -2.90 39.41
C THR A 20 8.01 -4.00 40.23
N GLY A 21 7.23 -4.69 41.06
CA GLY A 21 7.63 -5.85 41.83
C GLY A 21 7.17 -7.10 41.09
N VAL A 22 8.06 -7.64 40.27
CA VAL A 22 7.92 -8.99 39.73
C VAL A 22 7.93 -9.96 40.91
N PHE A 23 6.77 -10.53 41.25
CA PHE A 23 6.68 -11.63 42.19
C PHE A 23 7.27 -12.89 41.53
N TYR A 24 8.47 -13.27 41.98
CA TYR A 24 9.09 -14.56 41.66
C TYR A 24 8.58 -15.64 42.64
N CYS A 25 8.12 -16.77 42.09
CA CYS A 25 7.80 -17.99 42.84
C CYS A 25 9.10 -18.77 43.15
N PRO A 26 9.39 -19.14 44.41
CA PRO A 26 10.65 -19.75 44.80
C PRO A 26 10.62 -21.29 44.67
N SER A 27 10.28 -21.83 43.49
CA SER A 27 10.27 -23.28 43.29
C SER A 27 10.67 -23.77 41.89
N CYS A 28 11.15 -22.91 40.99
CA CYS A 28 11.59 -23.34 39.65
C CYS A 28 12.89 -22.66 39.23
N SER A 29 14.03 -23.12 39.76
CA SER A 29 15.36 -22.78 39.21
C SER A 29 16.41 -23.87 39.48
N THR A 30 16.55 -24.80 38.53
CA THR A 30 17.79 -25.51 38.19
C THR A 30 17.54 -26.02 36.76
N TRP A 31 18.27 -25.63 35.73
CA TRP A 31 19.69 -25.91 35.52
C TRP A 31 20.20 -25.15 34.30
N ARG A 32 21.44 -24.69 34.39
CA ARG A 32 22.28 -24.25 33.28
C ARG A 32 23.38 -25.30 33.14
N ARG A 33 23.63 -25.82 31.93
CA ARG A 33 24.98 -26.19 31.47
C ARG A 33 25.07 -26.25 29.95
N THR A 34 26.06 -25.52 29.49
CA THR A 34 26.70 -25.46 28.18
C THR A 34 27.33 -26.78 27.74
N LEU A 35 27.43 -27.04 26.44
CA LEU A 35 28.72 -27.28 25.74
C LEU A 35 28.52 -27.51 24.22
N SER A 36 29.42 -26.87 23.47
CA SER A 36 29.74 -27.09 22.06
C SER A 36 30.61 -28.33 21.90
N THR A 37 30.46 -29.08 20.79
CA THR A 37 31.58 -29.58 19.94
C THR A 37 31.12 -30.42 18.73
N ARG A 38 31.56 -29.99 17.53
CA ARG A 38 32.21 -30.74 16.42
C ARG A 38 31.60 -32.03 15.78
N THR A 39 31.35 -31.91 14.47
CA THR A 39 31.87 -32.64 13.27
C THR A 39 32.17 -34.15 13.25
N SER A 40 31.96 -34.71 12.04
CA SER A 40 32.37 -36.01 11.46
C SER A 40 31.43 -37.17 11.80
N GLY A 41 30.97 -38.03 10.89
CA GLY A 41 31.38 -38.42 9.54
C GLY A 41 30.91 -39.89 9.33
N SER A 42 31.07 -40.41 8.12
CA SER A 42 30.74 -41.78 7.63
C SER A 42 29.32 -41.90 7.05
N ALA A 43 29.13 -41.90 5.74
CA ALA A 43 29.52 -42.93 4.76
C ALA A 43 28.80 -44.27 4.99
N HIS A 44 27.89 -44.59 4.07
CA HIS A 44 27.64 -45.96 3.66
C HIS A 44 27.71 -46.06 2.14
N ILE A 45 28.67 -46.88 1.75
CA ILE A 45 28.91 -47.46 0.44
C ILE A 45 27.75 -48.42 0.14
N ASP A 46 27.26 -48.44 -1.10
CA ASP A 46 27.12 -49.71 -1.80
C ASP A 46 27.24 -49.58 -3.33
N THR A 47 28.17 -50.39 -3.81
CA THR A 47 28.55 -50.75 -5.17
C THR A 47 27.39 -51.45 -5.91
N ALA A 48 27.27 -51.53 -7.24
CA ALA A 48 28.28 -51.99 -8.19
C ALA A 48 27.82 -51.82 -9.66
N ARG A 49 28.80 -51.52 -10.54
CA ARG A 49 29.15 -52.20 -11.83
C ARG A 49 28.01 -52.52 -12.81
N ARG A 50 28.07 -52.26 -14.12
CA ARG A 50 29.09 -52.35 -15.20
C ARG A 50 28.25 -52.13 -16.50
N ASN A 51 28.66 -51.66 -17.67
CA ASN A 51 29.88 -51.75 -18.47
C ASN A 51 29.85 -50.62 -19.51
N ALA A 52 31.05 -50.20 -19.91
CA ALA A 52 31.28 -49.36 -21.08
C ALA A 52 31.27 -50.19 -22.37
N HIS A 53 30.88 -49.56 -23.47
CA HIS A 53 31.47 -49.82 -24.78
C HIS A 53 31.66 -48.48 -25.52
N LEU A 54 32.92 -48.22 -25.86
CA LEU A 54 33.42 -47.16 -26.72
C LEU A 54 33.01 -47.40 -28.18
N LEU A 55 32.79 -46.33 -28.96
CA LEU A 55 33.63 -45.97 -30.11
C LEU A 55 33.17 -44.69 -30.82
N ASP A 56 34.18 -43.88 -31.15
CA ASP A 56 34.33 -42.88 -32.22
C ASP A 56 33.35 -41.71 -32.37
N THR A 57 33.87 -40.52 -32.04
CA THR A 57 33.27 -39.21 -32.35
C THR A 57 34.13 -38.47 -33.37
N VAL A 58 33.56 -38.28 -34.56
CA VAL A 58 33.96 -37.27 -35.56
C VAL A 58 33.41 -35.91 -35.11
N PRO A 59 34.13 -34.78 -35.25
CA PRO A 59 33.63 -33.49 -34.77
C PRO A 59 32.66 -32.89 -35.79
N THR A 60 31.36 -33.11 -35.61
CA THR A 60 30.32 -32.36 -36.31
C THR A 60 30.00 -31.07 -35.56
N ALA A 61 29.87 -30.01 -36.35
CA ALA A 61 29.56 -28.65 -35.94
C ALA A 61 28.36 -28.58 -35.00
N ARG A 62 28.46 -27.71 -33.98
CA ARG A 62 27.39 -27.41 -33.03
C ARG A 62 26.21 -26.76 -33.75
N PHE A 63 25.21 -27.56 -34.12
CA PHE A 63 23.85 -27.07 -34.32
C PHE A 63 23.19 -26.93 -32.94
N ARG A 64 22.79 -25.70 -32.58
CA ARG A 64 21.83 -25.46 -31.49
C ARG A 64 20.46 -25.24 -32.13
N PRO A 65 19.46 -26.10 -31.88
CA PRO A 65 18.10 -25.80 -32.30
C PRO A 65 17.55 -24.68 -31.39
N PHE A 66 17.11 -23.59 -32.01
CA PHE A 66 16.36 -22.52 -31.34
C PHE A 66 14.92 -23.02 -31.14
N THR A 67 14.67 -23.67 -30.01
CA THR A 67 13.31 -24.07 -29.61
C THR A 67 12.76 -23.00 -28.66
N THR A 68 11.66 -22.35 -29.04
CA THR A 68 10.84 -21.61 -28.09
C THR A 68 9.95 -22.62 -27.36
N SER A 69 10.40 -23.09 -26.19
CA SER A 69 9.54 -23.91 -25.34
C SER A 69 8.41 -23.06 -24.72
N PRO A 70 7.19 -23.63 -24.56
CA PRO A 70 6.12 -22.97 -23.84
C PRO A 70 6.47 -22.91 -22.34
N ALA A 71 5.90 -21.93 -21.65
CA ALA A 71 6.10 -21.65 -20.24
C ALA A 71 6.06 -22.91 -19.36
N ILE A 72 7.18 -23.24 -18.70
CA ILE A 72 7.33 -23.78 -17.33
C ILE A 72 8.85 -23.72 -17.02
N SER A 73 9.25 -22.77 -16.18
CA SER A 73 10.45 -22.78 -15.32
C SER A 73 11.72 -23.46 -15.84
N ALA A 74 12.35 -22.95 -16.90
CA ALA A 74 13.79 -23.14 -17.13
C ALA A 74 14.52 -21.96 -16.49
N GLY A 75 15.55 -22.22 -15.67
CA GLY A 75 16.22 -21.22 -14.83
C GLY A 75 16.54 -19.92 -15.58
N LYS A 76 15.92 -18.82 -15.15
CA LYS A 76 16.07 -17.48 -15.74
C LYS A 76 17.52 -17.04 -15.64
N ASN A 77 18.27 -17.12 -16.74
CA ASN A 77 19.66 -16.68 -16.79
C ASN A 77 19.71 -15.21 -17.25
N VAL A 78 19.35 -14.29 -16.36
CA VAL A 78 19.44 -12.85 -16.63
C VAL A 78 20.92 -12.45 -16.63
N PRO A 79 21.43 -11.81 -17.70
CA PRO A 79 22.80 -11.29 -17.73
C PRO A 79 23.07 -10.40 -16.50
N PRO A 80 24.23 -10.51 -15.85
CA PRO A 80 24.52 -9.78 -14.61
C PRO A 80 24.40 -8.26 -14.76
N ARG A 81 24.67 -7.75 -15.97
CA ARG A 81 24.51 -6.33 -16.35
C ARG A 81 23.08 -5.81 -16.23
N PHE A 82 22.08 -6.62 -16.62
CA PHE A 82 20.67 -6.21 -16.63
C PHE A 82 19.94 -6.61 -15.36
N LYS A 83 20.60 -7.32 -14.45
CA LYS A 83 19.97 -7.85 -13.24
C LYS A 83 19.36 -6.77 -12.36
N GLU A 84 20.06 -5.65 -12.17
CA GLU A 84 19.54 -4.54 -11.36
C GLU A 84 18.28 -3.91 -11.98
N LEU A 85 18.29 -3.70 -13.31
CA LEU A 85 17.15 -3.16 -14.04
C LEU A 85 15.98 -4.16 -14.05
N TYR A 86 16.26 -5.44 -14.23
CA TYR A 86 15.26 -6.52 -14.19
C TYR A 86 14.57 -6.58 -12.81
N ASP A 87 15.34 -6.58 -11.73
CA ASP A 87 14.82 -6.61 -10.37
C ASP A 87 14.02 -5.34 -10.05
N ALA A 88 14.48 -4.17 -10.50
CA ALA A 88 13.77 -2.91 -10.32
C ALA A 88 12.43 -2.88 -11.07
N LEU A 89 12.39 -3.33 -12.34
CA LEU A 89 11.17 -3.42 -13.14
C LEU A 89 10.19 -4.46 -12.61
N ASN A 90 10.68 -5.60 -12.11
CA ASN A 90 9.82 -6.58 -11.45
C ASN A 90 9.23 -6.02 -10.14
N GLY A 91 9.97 -5.16 -9.43
CA GLY A 91 9.43 -4.42 -8.31
C GLY A 91 8.37 -3.37 -8.67
N VAL A 92 8.51 -2.70 -9.81
CA VAL A 92 7.46 -1.81 -10.36
C VAL A 92 6.23 -2.63 -10.75
N LYS A 93 6.43 -3.82 -11.34
CA LYS A 93 5.34 -4.75 -11.65
C LYS A 93 4.54 -5.07 -10.40
N ASP A 94 5.18 -5.40 -9.28
CA ASP A 94 4.49 -5.78 -8.05
C ASP A 94 3.82 -4.59 -7.35
N ALA A 95 4.40 -3.39 -7.43
CA ALA A 95 3.90 -2.20 -6.75
C ALA A 95 2.84 -1.40 -7.55
N ALA A 96 2.87 -1.46 -8.88
CA ALA A 96 2.05 -0.64 -9.78
C ALA A 96 1.30 -1.50 -10.82
N ILE A 97 0.73 -2.64 -10.40
CA ILE A 97 0.03 -3.59 -11.30
C ILE A 97 -1.10 -2.90 -12.08
N GLU A 98 -1.86 -2.03 -11.43
CA GLU A 98 -3.06 -1.40 -12.01
C GLU A 98 -2.72 -0.25 -12.97
N GLN A 99 -1.57 0.39 -12.77
CA GLN A 99 -1.20 1.58 -13.56
C GLN A 99 -0.32 1.28 -14.77
N VAL A 100 0.27 0.09 -14.82
CA VAL A 100 1.20 -0.29 -15.88
C VAL A 100 0.64 -1.47 -16.67
N SER A 101 0.78 -1.41 -17.99
CA SER A 101 0.43 -2.51 -18.87
C SER A 101 1.30 -3.74 -18.63
N VAL A 102 0.75 -4.76 -17.98
CA VAL A 102 1.45 -5.99 -17.62
C VAL A 102 2.03 -6.70 -18.85
N SER A 103 1.33 -6.68 -19.98
CA SER A 103 1.77 -7.29 -21.24
C SER A 103 3.09 -6.67 -21.73
N ARG A 104 3.18 -5.34 -21.78
CA ARG A 104 4.37 -4.62 -22.23
C ARG A 104 5.52 -4.70 -21.23
N LEU A 105 5.21 -4.67 -19.93
CA LEU A 105 6.22 -4.90 -18.89
C LEU A 105 6.82 -6.30 -19.03
N SER A 106 6.00 -7.33 -19.28
CA SER A 106 6.51 -8.67 -19.54
C SER A 106 7.36 -8.78 -20.81
N LEU A 107 7.05 -8.00 -21.85
CA LEU A 107 7.87 -7.89 -23.04
C LEU A 107 9.24 -7.29 -22.72
N ALA A 108 9.27 -6.20 -21.94
CA ALA A 108 10.50 -5.56 -21.50
C ALA A 108 11.36 -6.50 -20.64
N LEU A 109 10.77 -7.17 -19.64
CA LEU A 109 11.48 -8.14 -18.80
C LEU A 109 12.07 -9.29 -19.62
N ARG A 110 11.32 -9.81 -20.60
CA ARG A 110 11.80 -10.87 -21.49
C ARG A 110 12.95 -10.39 -22.40
N GLY A 111 12.92 -9.13 -22.82
CA GLY A 111 14.04 -8.50 -23.54
C GLY A 111 15.33 -8.44 -22.72
N LEU A 112 15.22 -8.27 -21.40
CA LEU A 112 16.38 -8.21 -20.49
C LEU A 112 16.93 -9.60 -20.09
N GLU A 113 16.23 -10.69 -20.40
CA GLU A 113 16.66 -12.06 -20.12
C GLU A 113 17.72 -12.57 -21.12
N SER A 114 17.94 -11.88 -22.24
CA SER A 114 18.91 -12.25 -23.29
C SER A 114 19.80 -11.06 -23.65
N GLU A 115 21.06 -11.31 -24.05
CA GLU A 115 21.93 -10.28 -24.61
C GLU A 115 21.53 -9.91 -26.05
N GLU A 116 20.99 -10.87 -26.80
CA GLU A 116 20.36 -10.67 -28.11
C GLU A 116 18.84 -10.83 -27.94
N PRO A 117 18.11 -9.75 -27.60
CA PRO A 117 16.67 -9.82 -27.41
C PRO A 117 15.93 -10.10 -28.73
N LEU A 118 14.85 -10.86 -28.65
CA LEU A 118 13.92 -11.05 -29.77
C LEU A 118 13.11 -9.76 -29.98
N ILE A 119 13.29 -9.08 -31.11
CA ILE A 119 12.58 -7.85 -31.40
C ILE A 119 11.32 -8.13 -32.21
N ARG A 120 10.18 -7.96 -31.56
CA ARG A 120 8.85 -7.99 -32.17
C ARG A 120 8.49 -6.70 -32.90
N VAL A 121 8.10 -6.82 -34.15
CA VAL A 121 7.58 -5.73 -34.98
C VAL A 121 6.19 -6.09 -35.50
N ALA A 122 5.19 -5.23 -35.29
CA ALA A 122 3.89 -5.40 -35.94
C ALA A 122 3.85 -4.66 -37.29
N VAL A 123 3.26 -5.27 -38.30
CA VAL A 123 2.88 -4.61 -39.55
C VAL A 123 1.35 -4.67 -39.62
N LEU A 124 0.73 -3.52 -39.40
CA LEU A 124 -0.70 -3.36 -39.22
C LEU A 124 -1.30 -2.70 -40.44
N GLY A 125 -2.11 -3.40 -41.22
CA GLY A 125 -2.86 -2.82 -42.32
C GLY A 125 -4.10 -2.07 -41.85
N LEU A 126 -4.35 -0.87 -42.39
CA LEU A 126 -5.58 -0.11 -42.13
C LEU A 126 -6.76 -0.81 -42.80
N ASP A 127 -7.69 -1.31 -41.99
CA ASP A 127 -8.91 -2.07 -42.36
C ASP A 127 -8.67 -3.42 -43.07
N ASN A 128 -7.57 -3.54 -43.83
CA ASN A 128 -7.18 -4.72 -44.57
C ASN A 128 -5.68 -4.97 -44.45
N ALA A 129 -5.28 -6.24 -44.29
CA ALA A 129 -3.90 -6.68 -44.19
C ALA A 129 -3.17 -6.83 -45.57
N ASP A 130 -3.85 -6.64 -46.70
CA ASP A 130 -3.25 -6.83 -48.04
C ASP A 130 -1.99 -6.00 -48.29
N ALA A 131 -2.05 -4.69 -48.05
CA ALA A 131 -0.91 -3.79 -48.23
C ALA A 131 0.24 -4.15 -47.26
N ALA A 132 -0.11 -4.55 -46.02
CA ALA A 132 0.85 -5.02 -45.03
C ALA A 132 1.56 -6.30 -45.49
N ARG A 133 0.83 -7.27 -46.07
CA ARG A 133 1.41 -8.52 -46.60
C ARG A 133 2.31 -8.30 -47.80
N LYS A 134 1.86 -7.48 -48.76
CA LYS A 134 2.67 -7.10 -49.93
C LYS A 134 3.96 -6.39 -49.50
N LEU A 135 3.87 -5.48 -48.54
CA LEU A 135 5.04 -4.81 -47.97
C LEU A 135 5.98 -5.81 -47.30
N VAL A 136 5.46 -6.68 -46.42
CA VAL A 136 6.27 -7.71 -45.73
C VAL A 136 6.95 -8.66 -46.72
N ARG A 137 6.27 -9.03 -47.81
CA ARG A 137 6.89 -9.80 -48.89
C ARG A 137 8.11 -9.08 -49.46
N LEU A 138 7.96 -7.81 -49.82
CA LEU A 138 9.06 -6.99 -50.35
C LEU A 138 10.19 -6.81 -49.33
N LEU A 139 9.86 -6.64 -48.05
CA LEU A 139 10.86 -6.49 -46.99
C LEU A 139 11.70 -7.77 -46.80
N LEU A 140 11.10 -8.95 -46.96
CA LEU A 140 11.76 -10.22 -46.64
C LEU A 140 12.35 -10.95 -47.84
N ALA A 141 11.90 -10.65 -49.05
CA ALA A 141 12.32 -11.31 -50.29
C ALA A 141 13.82 -11.14 -50.56
N ASP A 142 14.47 -12.22 -51.01
CA ASP A 142 15.83 -12.17 -51.55
C ASP A 142 15.77 -11.76 -53.04
N PRO A 143 16.40 -10.65 -53.44
CA PRO A 143 16.42 -10.21 -54.83
C PRO A 143 17.28 -11.10 -55.75
N LEU A 144 18.23 -11.86 -55.20
CA LEU A 144 19.11 -12.75 -55.98
C LEU A 144 18.60 -14.20 -56.04
N GLY A 145 17.65 -14.54 -55.16
CA GLY A 145 17.02 -15.86 -55.11
C GLY A 145 15.80 -15.97 -56.04
N PRO A 146 15.41 -17.19 -56.44
CA PRO A 146 14.13 -17.41 -57.09
C PRO A 146 12.97 -17.12 -56.13
N ARG A 147 11.77 -16.93 -56.67
CA ARG A 147 10.55 -16.77 -55.88
C ARG A 147 10.30 -18.01 -55.02
N GLU A 148 10.16 -17.81 -53.71
CA GLU A 148 9.99 -18.90 -52.73
C GLU A 148 8.51 -19.16 -52.42
N SER A 149 8.18 -20.38 -51.96
CA SER A 149 6.79 -20.80 -51.72
C SER A 149 6.06 -19.99 -50.63
N TRP A 150 6.79 -19.39 -49.68
CA TRP A 150 6.19 -18.54 -48.66
C TRP A 150 5.67 -17.21 -49.25
N GLU A 151 6.24 -16.74 -50.37
CA GLU A 151 5.76 -15.53 -51.05
C GLU A 151 4.35 -15.75 -51.58
N ASP A 152 4.09 -16.93 -52.14
CA ASP A 152 2.77 -17.34 -52.62
C ASP A 152 1.78 -17.55 -51.47
N ILE A 153 2.26 -18.07 -50.32
CA ILE A 153 1.44 -18.20 -49.11
C ILE A 153 1.01 -16.84 -48.58
N LEU A 154 1.89 -15.82 -48.59
CA LEU A 154 1.53 -14.47 -48.15
C LEU A 154 0.53 -13.78 -49.08
N GLU A 155 0.63 -14.02 -50.39
CA GLU A 155 -0.29 -13.45 -51.39
C GLU A 155 -1.65 -14.16 -51.42
N GLY A 156 -1.67 -15.49 -51.25
CA GLY A 156 -2.89 -16.31 -51.29
C GLY A 156 -3.59 -16.50 -49.94
N TYR A 157 -3.16 -15.80 -48.88
CA TYR A 157 -3.71 -15.98 -47.54
C TYR A 157 -5.10 -15.35 -47.38
N ASP A 158 -6.18 -15.89 -47.93
CA ASP A 158 -7.53 -15.29 -47.82
C ASP A 158 -8.22 -15.49 -46.45
N SER A 159 -7.51 -15.29 -45.34
CA SER A 159 -8.11 -15.33 -43.99
C SER A 159 -8.73 -13.99 -43.58
N ASP A 160 -9.70 -14.05 -42.64
CA ASP A 160 -10.27 -12.87 -41.97
C ASP A 160 -9.18 -11.86 -41.61
N PRO A 161 -9.35 -10.56 -41.92
CA PRO A 161 -8.33 -9.53 -41.71
C PRO A 161 -7.91 -9.37 -40.24
N SER A 162 -8.74 -9.84 -39.29
CA SER A 162 -8.46 -9.85 -37.85
C SER A 162 -7.53 -11.00 -37.40
N ARG A 163 -7.33 -12.03 -38.24
CA ARG A 163 -6.47 -13.16 -37.94
C ARG A 163 -5.02 -12.78 -38.22
N GLY A 164 -4.23 -12.63 -37.16
CA GLY A 164 -2.82 -12.30 -37.28
C GLY A 164 -1.97 -13.46 -37.77
N LEU A 165 -0.90 -13.14 -38.49
CA LEU A 165 0.10 -14.06 -39.02
C LEU A 165 1.46 -13.73 -38.41
N LEU A 166 2.17 -14.73 -37.90
CA LEU A 166 3.47 -14.55 -37.26
C LEU A 166 4.59 -15.07 -38.16
N ILE A 167 5.63 -14.27 -38.34
CA ILE A 167 6.77 -14.58 -39.21
C ILE A 167 8.05 -14.58 -38.37
N ARG A 168 8.83 -15.65 -38.48
CA ARG A 168 10.07 -15.86 -37.71
C ARG A 168 11.21 -16.31 -38.63
N TYR A 169 12.45 -16.09 -38.19
CA TYR A 169 13.61 -16.71 -38.83
C TYR A 169 13.65 -18.21 -38.55
N GLY A 170 13.84 -19.04 -39.58
CA GLY A 170 13.98 -20.50 -39.43
C GLY A 170 14.13 -21.20 -40.78
N GLU A 171 14.35 -22.52 -40.76
CA GLU A 171 14.26 -23.31 -41.98
C GLU A 171 12.83 -23.33 -42.49
N VAL A 172 12.66 -23.18 -43.81
CA VAL A 172 11.34 -23.18 -44.44
C VAL A 172 10.73 -24.56 -44.22
N SER A 173 9.58 -24.62 -43.55
CA SER A 173 8.77 -25.82 -43.29
C SER A 173 9.04 -26.57 -41.97
N GLU A 174 8.64 -25.99 -40.84
CA GLU A 174 7.94 -26.75 -39.79
C GLU A 174 6.83 -25.84 -39.24
N SER A 175 5.57 -26.12 -39.59
CA SER A 175 4.45 -25.56 -38.83
C SER A 175 4.55 -26.13 -37.42
N ILE A 176 5.13 -25.38 -36.49
CA ILE A 176 5.28 -25.82 -35.10
C ILE A 176 3.86 -26.11 -34.57
N PRO A 177 3.50 -27.35 -34.20
CA PRO A 177 2.10 -27.75 -33.98
C PRO A 177 1.40 -27.14 -32.77
N ASN A 178 1.95 -26.09 -32.14
CA ASN A 178 1.51 -25.63 -30.83
C ASN A 178 1.45 -24.10 -30.66
N ASP A 179 1.58 -23.31 -31.74
CA ASP A 179 1.50 -21.86 -31.65
C ASP A 179 0.04 -21.38 -31.84
N LEU A 180 -0.43 -20.52 -30.93
CA LEU A 180 -1.81 -20.00 -30.91
C LEU A 180 -2.13 -19.16 -32.16
N LEU A 181 -1.09 -18.75 -32.89
CA LEU A 181 -1.13 -17.99 -34.13
C LEU A 181 -0.51 -18.80 -35.27
N PRO A 182 -1.01 -18.68 -36.51
CA PRO A 182 -0.35 -19.27 -37.67
C PRO A 182 1.06 -18.67 -37.82
N THR A 183 2.07 -19.53 -37.82
CA THR A 183 3.49 -19.14 -37.90
C THR A 183 4.15 -19.63 -39.17
N ILE A 184 4.88 -18.74 -39.86
CA ILE A 184 5.71 -19.07 -41.03
C ILE A 184 7.17 -18.80 -40.68
N THR A 185 8.05 -19.75 -41.01
CA THR A 185 9.51 -19.61 -40.87
C THR A 185 10.13 -19.25 -42.21
N ILE A 186 10.90 -18.16 -42.25
CA ILE A 186 11.51 -17.61 -43.48
C ILE A 186 13.01 -17.42 -43.27
N ARG A 187 13.82 -17.81 -44.25
CA ARG A 187 15.28 -17.60 -44.27
C ARG A 187 15.64 -16.21 -44.80
N SER A 188 15.20 -15.15 -44.12
CA SER A 188 15.55 -13.78 -44.52
C SER A 188 16.78 -13.26 -43.75
N PRO A 189 17.77 -12.62 -44.43
CA PRO A 189 18.91 -11.98 -43.77
C PRO A 189 18.50 -10.90 -42.76
N ILE A 190 17.38 -10.20 -43.01
CA ILE A 190 16.89 -9.13 -42.14
C ILE A 190 16.37 -9.72 -40.82
N LEU A 191 15.59 -10.81 -40.89
CA LEU A 191 15.09 -11.50 -39.70
C LEU A 191 16.24 -12.08 -38.86
N LYS A 192 17.28 -12.62 -39.52
CA LYS A 192 18.45 -13.19 -38.85
C LYS A 192 19.30 -12.14 -38.16
N LYS A 193 19.68 -11.08 -38.87
CA LYS A 193 20.58 -10.03 -38.36
C LYS A 193 19.99 -9.32 -37.15
N GLY A 194 18.67 -9.14 -37.13
CA GLY A 194 18.00 -8.43 -36.04
C GLY A 194 17.27 -9.28 -35.02
N ASN A 195 17.34 -10.61 -35.11
CA ASN A 195 16.53 -11.52 -34.30
C ASN A 195 15.06 -11.05 -34.26
N LEU A 196 14.49 -10.80 -35.44
CA LEU A 196 13.18 -10.17 -35.58
C LEU A 196 12.06 -11.20 -35.64
N GLU A 197 10.94 -10.84 -35.04
CA GLU A 197 9.66 -11.54 -35.13
C GLU A 197 8.62 -10.55 -35.68
N ILE A 198 8.02 -10.84 -36.83
CA ILE A 198 7.07 -9.93 -37.49
C ILE A 198 5.65 -10.46 -37.31
N LEU A 199 4.77 -9.66 -36.70
CA LEU A 199 3.34 -9.91 -36.64
C LEU A 199 2.65 -9.13 -37.76
N VAL A 200 1.94 -9.79 -38.66
CA VAL A 200 1.08 -9.15 -39.65
C VAL A 200 -0.36 -9.22 -39.17
N SER A 201 -1.04 -8.08 -39.09
CA SER A 201 -2.44 -7.99 -38.67
C SER A 201 -3.09 -6.74 -39.27
N SER A 202 -4.34 -6.44 -38.90
CA SER A 202 -5.04 -5.21 -39.28
C SER A 202 -5.34 -4.35 -38.06
N ILE A 203 -5.52 -3.05 -38.29
CA ILE A 203 -6.00 -2.08 -37.31
C ILE A 203 -7.15 -1.30 -37.94
N GLY A 204 -8.22 -1.07 -37.17
CA GLY A 204 -9.38 -0.33 -37.65
C GLY A 204 -9.06 1.16 -37.84
N SER A 205 -9.51 1.72 -38.96
CA SER A 205 -9.46 3.14 -39.27
C SER A 205 -10.63 3.93 -38.65
N GLU A 206 -11.77 3.25 -38.41
CA GLU A 206 -12.97 3.91 -37.91
C GLU A 206 -12.79 4.39 -36.46
N PRO A 207 -13.23 5.63 -36.17
CA PRO A 207 -13.25 6.11 -34.81
C PRO A 207 -14.34 5.36 -34.04
N ASP A 208 -13.97 4.64 -32.98
CA ASP A 208 -14.94 4.31 -31.95
C ASP A 208 -15.71 5.59 -31.60
N THR A 209 -17.04 5.51 -31.49
CA THR A 209 -17.97 6.65 -31.32
C THR A 209 -17.70 7.49 -30.07
N SER A 210 -16.73 7.09 -29.27
CA SER A 210 -16.19 7.84 -28.14
C SER A 210 -15.00 8.66 -28.63
N GLY A 211 -15.05 9.99 -28.52
CA GLY A 211 -13.92 10.90 -28.82
C GLY A 211 -12.70 10.73 -27.88
N ALA A 212 -12.40 9.50 -27.47
CA ALA A 212 -11.30 9.13 -26.60
C ALA A 212 -9.98 9.25 -27.35
N THR A 213 -8.99 9.82 -26.67
CA THR A 213 -7.60 9.83 -27.12
C THR A 213 -7.06 8.40 -27.20
N LEU A 214 -6.45 8.02 -28.31
CA LEU A 214 -5.85 6.70 -28.47
C LEU A 214 -4.56 6.61 -27.63
N SER A 215 -4.44 5.55 -26.83
CA SER A 215 -3.19 5.26 -26.12
C SER A 215 -2.17 4.62 -27.06
N ALA A 216 -0.87 4.73 -26.74
CA ALA A 216 0.20 4.06 -27.47
C ALA A 216 0.00 2.53 -27.56
N GLU A 217 -0.73 1.95 -26.60
CA GLU A 217 -1.11 0.54 -26.59
C GLU A 217 -1.90 0.11 -27.84
N SER A 218 -2.70 1.01 -28.43
CA SER A 218 -3.47 0.69 -29.64
C SER A 218 -2.57 0.30 -30.82
N PHE A 219 -1.32 0.77 -30.84
CA PHE A 219 -0.36 0.49 -31.92
C PHE A 219 0.69 -0.54 -31.53
N LEU A 220 1.01 -0.65 -30.24
CA LEU A 220 2.10 -1.49 -29.72
C LEU A 220 1.61 -2.76 -29.03
N VAL A 221 0.31 -2.92 -28.82
CA VAL A 221 -0.31 -4.13 -28.28
C VAL A 221 -1.51 -4.52 -29.15
N PRO A 222 -1.28 -4.92 -30.42
CA PRO A 222 -2.34 -5.37 -31.30
C PRO A 222 -3.16 -6.52 -30.70
N ASN A 223 -4.47 -6.44 -30.93
CA ASN A 223 -5.44 -7.44 -30.55
C ASN A 223 -5.60 -8.43 -31.69
N VAL A 224 -5.14 -9.67 -31.48
CA VAL A 224 -5.15 -10.70 -32.52
C VAL A 224 -6.21 -11.75 -32.20
N THR A 225 -7.08 -12.08 -33.17
CA THR A 225 -8.07 -13.14 -32.99
C THR A 225 -7.45 -14.51 -33.22
N ILE A 226 -7.53 -15.38 -32.22
CA ILE A 226 -7.14 -16.79 -32.28
C ILE A 226 -8.39 -17.68 -32.34
N GLN A 227 -8.34 -18.75 -33.13
CA GLN A 227 -9.40 -19.75 -33.18
C GLN A 227 -9.13 -20.84 -32.15
N THR A 228 -10.09 -21.10 -31.26
CA THR A 228 -9.98 -22.24 -30.34
C THR A 228 -10.32 -23.54 -31.10
N SER A 229 -9.36 -24.46 -31.13
CA SER A 229 -9.35 -25.69 -31.95
C SER A 229 -10.50 -26.66 -31.68
N HIS A 230 -11.30 -26.47 -30.63
CA HIS A 230 -12.35 -27.41 -30.22
C HIS A 230 -13.78 -26.85 -30.29
N SER A 231 -13.97 -25.52 -30.40
CA SER A 231 -15.31 -24.91 -30.28
C SER A 231 -15.66 -23.90 -31.38
N GLY A 232 -14.72 -23.58 -32.28
CA GLY A 232 -14.91 -22.52 -33.28
C GLY A 232 -15.03 -21.11 -32.70
N ARG A 233 -14.98 -20.96 -31.36
CA ARG A 233 -15.01 -19.65 -30.70
C ARG A 233 -13.69 -18.92 -30.96
N GLN A 234 -13.81 -17.67 -31.43
CA GLN A 234 -12.71 -16.74 -31.57
C GLN A 234 -12.42 -16.10 -30.20
N ASN A 235 -11.16 -16.07 -29.81
CA ASN A 235 -10.69 -15.34 -28.63
C ASN A 235 -9.71 -14.26 -29.06
N VAL A 236 -9.67 -13.13 -28.37
CA VAL A 236 -8.77 -12.02 -28.68
C VAL A 236 -7.58 -12.07 -27.72
N VAL A 237 -6.37 -12.17 -28.26
CA VAL A 237 -5.12 -12.15 -27.50
C VAL A 237 -4.36 -10.87 -27.78
N ARG A 238 -3.90 -10.22 -26.71
CA ARG A 238 -3.02 -9.05 -26.79
C ARG A 238 -1.61 -9.48 -27.10
N TYR A 239 -1.06 -9.00 -28.21
CA TYR A 239 0.28 -9.35 -28.66
C TYR A 239 1.21 -8.14 -28.58
N PRO A 240 1.94 -7.93 -27.47
CA PRO A 240 2.80 -6.76 -27.31
C PRO A 240 4.02 -6.83 -28.25
N VAL A 241 4.30 -5.71 -28.91
CA VAL A 241 5.42 -5.50 -29.84
C VAL A 241 6.29 -4.31 -29.43
N HIS A 242 7.52 -4.23 -29.95
CA HIS A 242 8.44 -3.11 -29.68
C HIS A 242 8.19 -1.95 -30.64
N ARG A 243 7.85 -2.26 -31.90
CA ARG A 243 7.59 -1.27 -32.96
C ARG A 243 6.42 -1.70 -33.81
N SER A 244 5.78 -0.73 -34.46
CA SER A 244 4.73 -1.00 -35.43
C SER A 244 4.85 -0.16 -36.70
N ILE A 245 4.56 -0.80 -37.83
CA ILE A 245 4.42 -0.18 -39.14
C ILE A 245 2.95 -0.20 -39.50
N ILE A 246 2.35 0.97 -39.69
CA ILE A 246 0.94 1.10 -40.09
C ILE A 246 0.89 1.26 -41.60
N CYS A 247 0.29 0.30 -42.29
CA CYS A 247 0.18 0.27 -43.74
C CYS A 247 -1.17 0.82 -44.19
N GLY A 248 -1.16 1.83 -45.06
CA GLY A 248 -2.38 2.41 -45.63
C GLY A 248 -2.34 2.40 -47.16
N THR A 249 -3.51 2.44 -47.79
CA THR A 249 -3.63 2.52 -49.24
C THR A 249 -4.18 3.87 -49.69
N GLY A 250 -3.54 4.47 -50.69
CA GLY A 250 -3.97 5.73 -51.29
C GLY A 250 -4.04 6.92 -50.32
N VAL A 251 -4.85 7.91 -50.70
CA VAL A 251 -5.06 9.14 -49.91
C VAL A 251 -5.93 8.89 -48.68
N ASP A 252 -6.83 7.91 -48.73
CA ASP A 252 -7.70 7.56 -47.60
C ASP A 252 -6.90 6.92 -46.47
N GLY A 253 -5.95 6.02 -46.81
CA GLY A 253 -5.00 5.47 -45.86
C GLY A 253 -4.09 6.52 -45.22
N LEU A 254 -3.70 7.56 -45.98
CA LEU A 254 -2.97 8.71 -45.43
C LEU A 254 -3.79 9.49 -44.43
N LEU A 255 -5.06 9.78 -44.77
CA LEU A 255 -5.95 10.51 -43.89
C LEU A 255 -6.23 9.70 -42.62
N ALA A 256 -6.54 8.42 -42.75
CA ALA A 256 -6.74 7.49 -41.64
C ALA A 256 -5.52 7.39 -40.71
N PHE A 257 -4.32 7.24 -41.26
CA PHE A 257 -3.10 7.27 -40.44
C PHE A 257 -2.93 8.61 -39.71
N SER A 258 -3.17 9.73 -40.41
CA SER A 258 -3.04 11.05 -39.82
C SER A 258 -4.06 11.33 -38.70
N THR A 259 -5.30 10.84 -38.83
CA THR A 259 -6.34 10.97 -37.80
C THR A 259 -6.03 10.10 -36.59
N LEU A 260 -5.57 8.85 -36.80
CA LEU A 260 -5.14 7.96 -35.73
C LEU A 260 -3.96 8.55 -34.95
N ILE A 261 -2.94 9.05 -35.65
CA ILE A 261 -1.78 9.68 -35.00
C ILE A 261 -2.16 10.98 -34.31
N GLY A 262 -3.00 11.82 -34.91
CA GLY A 262 -3.46 13.09 -34.32
C GLY A 262 -4.27 12.92 -33.03
N ARG A 263 -4.95 11.77 -32.86
CA ARG A 263 -5.68 11.42 -31.63
C ARG A 263 -4.82 10.69 -30.60
N SER A 264 -3.64 10.22 -31.02
CA SER A 264 -2.79 9.40 -30.18
C SER A 264 -1.85 10.22 -29.31
N ASN A 265 -1.64 9.79 -28.06
CA ASN A 265 -0.61 10.35 -27.20
C ASN A 265 0.60 9.40 -27.13
N LEU A 266 1.47 9.47 -28.14
CA LEU A 266 2.63 8.57 -28.28
C LEU A 266 3.86 8.97 -27.43
N GLN A 267 3.89 10.18 -26.85
CA GLN A 267 4.96 10.65 -25.95
C GLN A 267 6.39 10.31 -26.47
N ASN A 268 7.16 9.53 -25.71
CA ASN A 268 8.53 9.11 -26.05
C ASN A 268 8.58 7.95 -27.07
N GLU A 269 7.44 7.35 -27.42
CA GLU A 269 7.31 6.20 -28.32
C GLU A 269 7.02 6.59 -29.77
N VAL A 270 7.13 7.88 -30.08
CA VAL A 270 6.92 8.42 -31.43
C VAL A 270 7.82 7.74 -32.46
N ALA A 271 9.05 7.36 -32.08
CA ALA A 271 9.98 6.65 -32.95
C ALA A 271 9.63 5.17 -33.16
N SER A 272 8.77 4.59 -32.32
CA SER A 272 8.38 3.17 -32.39
C SER A 272 7.26 2.90 -33.38
N VAL A 273 6.53 3.95 -33.81
CA VAL A 273 5.40 3.84 -34.76
C VAL A 273 5.74 4.57 -36.06
N ARG A 274 5.69 3.87 -37.19
CA ARG A 274 5.93 4.44 -38.53
C ARG A 274 4.76 4.15 -39.46
N GLY A 275 4.37 5.13 -40.28
CA GLY A 275 3.40 4.92 -41.36
C GLY A 275 4.09 4.54 -42.66
N ALA A 276 3.56 3.55 -43.37
CA ALA A 276 3.94 3.15 -44.72
C ALA A 276 2.70 3.23 -45.63
N ILE A 277 2.60 4.28 -46.45
CA ILE A 277 1.39 4.52 -47.24
C ILE A 277 1.67 4.23 -48.71
N GLU A 278 0.85 3.36 -49.29
CA GLU A 278 0.86 3.05 -50.70
C GLU A 278 0.36 4.27 -51.50
N LEU A 279 1.27 4.96 -52.19
CA LEU A 279 0.93 6.13 -53.00
C LEU A 279 1.91 6.28 -54.16
N SER A 280 1.38 6.29 -55.38
CA SER A 280 2.15 6.44 -56.63
C SER A 280 2.57 7.91 -56.86
N VAL A 281 3.45 8.46 -56.02
CA VAL A 281 3.94 9.85 -56.18
C VAL A 281 5.34 9.86 -56.78
N THR A 282 5.49 10.64 -57.84
CA THR A 282 6.71 10.75 -58.66
C THR A 282 7.84 11.54 -57.97
N ASP A 283 7.52 12.30 -56.91
CA ASP A 283 8.47 13.13 -56.16
C ASP A 283 8.94 12.44 -54.87
N GLN A 284 10.20 12.00 -54.89
CA GLN A 284 10.92 11.27 -53.85
C GLN A 284 11.18 12.07 -52.54
N GLN A 285 10.78 13.34 -52.47
CA GLN A 285 11.29 14.29 -51.46
C GLN A 285 10.43 14.44 -50.20
N ARG A 286 9.38 13.63 -49.99
CA ARG A 286 8.43 13.81 -48.89
C ARG A 286 8.38 12.68 -47.86
N SER A 287 9.45 11.89 -47.69
CA SER A 287 9.51 11.00 -46.52
C SER A 287 9.74 11.85 -45.26
N SER A 288 8.73 11.91 -44.39
CA SER A 288 8.90 12.42 -43.03
C SER A 288 9.51 11.33 -42.17
N ASP A 289 10.18 11.68 -41.08
CA ASP A 289 10.77 10.71 -40.15
C ASP A 289 9.75 9.67 -39.62
N ARG A 290 8.46 10.02 -39.66
CA ARG A 290 7.35 9.16 -39.22
C ARG A 290 6.56 8.52 -40.35
N LEU A 291 6.76 8.94 -41.59
CA LEU A 291 5.93 8.56 -42.73
C LEU A 291 6.76 8.26 -43.97
N SER A 292 6.63 7.04 -44.47
CA SER A 292 7.24 6.59 -45.72
C SER A 292 6.14 6.39 -46.77
N PHE A 293 6.28 7.03 -47.92
CA PHE A 293 5.45 6.77 -49.08
C PHE A 293 6.08 5.61 -49.86
N VAL A 294 5.28 4.58 -50.14
CA VAL A 294 5.74 3.35 -50.78
C VAL A 294 4.94 3.12 -52.05
N ASP A 295 5.60 2.73 -53.13
CA ASP A 295 4.97 2.24 -54.35
C ASP A 295 5.19 0.73 -54.45
N LEU A 296 4.21 -0.04 -53.95
CA LEU A 296 4.33 -1.49 -53.85
C LEU A 296 4.43 -2.13 -55.24
N GLU A 297 3.64 -1.67 -56.23
CA GLU A 297 3.64 -2.21 -57.59
C GLU A 297 4.96 -1.97 -58.32
N ARG A 298 5.55 -0.78 -58.15
CA ARG A 298 6.86 -0.49 -58.72
C ARG A 298 7.97 -1.33 -58.09
N ALA A 299 7.90 -1.56 -56.78
CA ALA A 299 8.85 -2.40 -56.06
C ALA A 299 8.76 -3.87 -56.49
N THR A 300 7.54 -4.40 -56.66
CA THR A 300 7.33 -5.78 -57.11
C THR A 300 7.83 -5.98 -58.53
N THR A 301 7.52 -5.04 -59.43
CA THR A 301 8.00 -5.09 -60.82
C THR A 301 9.52 -5.05 -60.90
N ALA A 302 10.17 -4.25 -60.05
CA ALA A 302 11.62 -4.19 -59.96
C ALA A 302 12.23 -5.51 -59.49
N LEU A 303 11.63 -6.11 -58.45
CA LEU A 303 12.05 -7.39 -57.89
C LEU A 303 11.91 -8.54 -58.91
N ASP A 304 10.82 -8.58 -59.67
CA ASP A 304 10.61 -9.61 -60.68
C ASP A 304 11.63 -9.49 -61.83
N LYS A 305 11.94 -8.26 -62.27
CA LYS A 305 12.93 -8.01 -63.32
C LYS A 305 14.36 -8.45 -62.98
N ILE A 306 14.81 -8.28 -61.73
CA ILE A 306 16.15 -8.75 -61.32
C ILE A 306 16.20 -10.28 -61.21
N ARG A 307 15.08 -10.92 -60.88
CA ARG A 307 14.95 -12.39 -60.85
C ARG A 307 14.91 -13.00 -62.25
N GLU A 308 14.39 -12.28 -63.24
CA GLU A 308 14.47 -12.69 -64.66
C GLU A 308 15.93 -12.71 -65.16
N SER A 309 16.71 -11.67 -64.83
CA SER A 309 18.12 -11.59 -65.19
C SER A 309 18.87 -10.59 -64.31
N VAL A 310 20.06 -11.00 -63.83
CA VAL A 310 20.98 -10.14 -63.08
C VAL A 310 21.44 -8.92 -63.91
N GLN A 311 21.34 -8.97 -65.23
CA GLN A 311 21.65 -7.83 -66.12
C GLN A 311 20.71 -6.63 -65.91
N ASN A 312 19.52 -6.87 -65.35
CA ASN A 312 18.53 -5.84 -65.06
C ASN A 312 18.80 -5.10 -63.74
N ALA A 313 19.98 -5.27 -63.12
CA ALA A 313 20.34 -4.65 -61.85
C ALA A 313 20.13 -3.12 -61.82
N SER A 314 20.44 -2.42 -62.92
CA SER A 314 20.23 -0.95 -62.99
C SER A 314 18.75 -0.55 -62.99
N GLU A 315 17.88 -1.36 -63.59
CA GLU A 315 16.43 -1.16 -63.55
C GLU A 315 15.86 -1.47 -62.18
N TYR A 316 16.41 -2.49 -61.51
CA TYR A 316 16.09 -2.81 -60.12
C TYR A 316 16.46 -1.67 -59.18
N GLU A 317 17.69 -1.16 -59.22
CA GLU A 317 18.12 -0.05 -58.36
C GLU A 317 17.24 1.19 -58.56
N ARG A 318 16.93 1.55 -59.81
CA ARG A 318 16.04 2.68 -60.11
C ARG A 318 14.59 2.42 -59.67
N GLY A 319 14.11 1.19 -59.80
CA GLY A 319 12.77 0.77 -59.40
C GLY A 319 12.61 0.75 -57.88
N TRP A 320 13.58 0.16 -57.19
CA TRP A 320 13.64 -0.05 -55.74
C TRP A 320 13.88 1.23 -54.95
N ASN A 321 14.86 2.04 -55.37
CA ASN A 321 15.07 3.35 -54.76
C ASN A 321 13.89 4.30 -55.10
N GLY A 322 13.27 4.10 -56.26
CA GLY A 322 12.09 4.82 -56.71
C GLY A 322 10.80 4.45 -56.02
N SER A 323 10.74 3.30 -55.34
CA SER A 323 9.52 2.80 -54.69
C SER A 323 9.42 3.17 -53.21
N GLY A 324 10.47 3.73 -52.59
CA GLY A 324 10.42 4.16 -51.20
C GLY A 324 10.40 3.01 -50.17
N VAL A 325 10.66 1.77 -50.58
CA VAL A 325 10.77 0.61 -49.67
C VAL A 325 12.07 0.65 -48.85
N GLN A 326 13.16 1.15 -49.43
CA GLN A 326 14.47 1.20 -48.78
C GLN A 326 14.47 1.94 -47.42
N PRO A 327 13.86 3.14 -47.28
CA PRO A 327 13.72 3.81 -45.98
C PRO A 327 13.00 2.98 -44.90
N VAL A 328 12.09 2.08 -45.28
CA VAL A 328 11.38 1.18 -44.35
C VAL A 328 12.31 0.05 -43.89
N ILE A 329 13.12 -0.49 -44.81
CA ILE A 329 14.16 -1.49 -44.49
C ILE A 329 15.23 -0.89 -43.58
N ASP A 330 15.72 0.30 -43.91
CA ASP A 330 16.72 1.01 -43.11
C ASP A 330 16.20 1.25 -41.70
N TRP A 331 14.94 1.71 -41.56
CA TRP A 331 14.29 1.89 -40.27
C TRP A 331 14.13 0.57 -39.48
N LEU A 332 13.73 -0.53 -40.12
CA LEU A 332 13.67 -1.83 -39.46
C LEU A 332 15.06 -2.27 -38.95
N SER A 333 16.10 -2.03 -39.75
CA SER A 333 17.48 -2.39 -39.40
C SER A 333 18.07 -1.56 -38.25
N THR A 334 17.66 -0.28 -38.09
CA THR A 334 18.08 0.55 -36.94
C THR A 334 17.67 -0.03 -35.59
N THR A 335 16.61 -0.84 -35.57
CA THR A 335 16.12 -1.53 -34.37
C THR A 335 17.06 -2.63 -33.89
N SER A 336 17.88 -3.18 -34.79
CA SER A 336 18.69 -4.36 -34.55
C SER A 336 20.15 -4.08 -34.22
N GLN A 337 20.64 -2.89 -34.57
CA GLN A 337 22.03 -2.55 -34.36
C GLN A 337 22.23 -2.06 -32.92
N ALA A 338 22.68 -2.96 -32.05
CA ALA A 338 23.36 -2.53 -30.83
C ALA A 338 24.62 -1.79 -31.26
N VAL A 339 24.61 -0.46 -31.11
CA VAL A 339 25.72 0.42 -31.55
C VAL A 339 27.02 0.05 -30.82
N ASN A 340 26.91 -0.53 -29.61
CA ASN A 340 27.99 -1.14 -28.84
C ASN A 340 27.48 -2.45 -28.19
N GLU A 341 28.31 -3.51 -28.10
CA GLU A 341 27.97 -4.77 -27.41
C GLU A 341 27.66 -4.60 -25.91
N GLU A 342 27.96 -3.42 -25.36
CA GLU A 342 27.74 -3.05 -23.95
C GLU A 342 26.42 -2.28 -23.72
N ALA A 343 25.82 -1.69 -24.75
CA ALA A 343 24.65 -0.82 -24.62
C ALA A 343 23.32 -1.57 -24.69
N LEU A 344 22.28 -1.05 -24.02
CA LEU A 344 20.91 -1.54 -24.16
C LEU A 344 20.48 -1.48 -25.63
N ASN A 345 19.78 -2.53 -26.10
CA ASN A 345 19.20 -2.52 -27.44
C ASN A 345 18.30 -1.28 -27.63
N PRO A 346 18.48 -0.50 -28.71
CA PRO A 346 17.74 0.76 -28.93
C PRO A 346 16.22 0.57 -29.00
N ALA A 347 15.72 -0.64 -29.22
CA ALA A 347 14.29 -0.97 -29.21
C ALA A 347 13.69 -1.08 -27.80
N LEU A 348 14.50 -1.43 -26.80
CA LEU A 348 14.03 -1.66 -25.42
C LEU A 348 14.02 -0.37 -24.60
N ALA A 349 14.95 0.55 -24.84
CA ALA A 349 15.03 1.83 -24.15
C ALA A 349 13.70 2.64 -24.18
N PRO A 350 13.10 2.95 -25.36
CA PRO A 350 11.86 3.74 -25.41
C PRO A 350 10.66 3.00 -24.76
N LEU A 351 10.65 1.67 -24.83
CA LEU A 351 9.63 0.84 -24.19
C LEU A 351 9.71 0.92 -22.66
N ILE A 352 10.92 0.88 -22.08
CA ILE A 352 11.10 0.95 -20.63
C ILE A 352 10.81 2.37 -20.14
N GLU A 353 11.27 3.40 -20.86
CA GLU A 353 10.98 4.81 -20.53
C GLU A 353 9.47 5.07 -20.51
N SER A 354 8.75 4.63 -21.53
CA SER A 354 7.30 4.83 -21.61
C SER A 354 6.53 4.11 -20.49
N LEU A 355 6.98 2.91 -20.08
CA LEU A 355 6.39 2.18 -18.97
C LEU A 355 6.62 2.90 -17.63
N LEU A 356 7.81 3.46 -17.41
CA LEU A 356 8.11 4.22 -16.20
C LEU A 356 7.36 5.56 -16.16
N ASP A 357 7.23 6.23 -17.29
CA ASP A 357 6.44 7.46 -17.41
C ASP A 357 4.94 7.20 -17.20
N ALA A 358 4.42 6.09 -17.72
CA ALA A 358 3.05 5.65 -17.48
C ALA A 358 2.82 5.30 -16.01
N ALA A 359 3.76 4.59 -15.37
CA ALA A 359 3.71 4.28 -13.95
C ALA A 359 3.67 5.55 -13.09
N GLU A 360 4.53 6.52 -13.37
CA GLU A 360 4.58 7.79 -12.64
C GLU A 360 3.28 8.59 -12.80
N LYS A 361 2.76 8.69 -14.03
CA LYS A 361 1.47 9.36 -14.30
C LYS A 361 0.31 8.67 -13.61
N GLY A 362 0.27 7.33 -13.64
CA GLY A 362 -0.77 6.57 -12.98
C GLY A 362 -0.73 6.70 -11.46
N VAL A 363 0.46 6.83 -10.85
CA VAL A 363 0.58 7.13 -9.42
C VAL A 363 0.01 8.52 -9.12
N VAL A 364 0.35 9.54 -9.91
CA VAL A 364 -0.20 10.90 -9.72
C VAL A 364 -1.72 10.93 -9.85
N ILE A 365 -2.29 10.22 -10.83
CA ILE A 365 -3.75 10.14 -11.01
C ILE A 365 -4.40 9.47 -9.79
N ARG A 366 -3.87 8.33 -9.35
CA ARG A 366 -4.35 7.65 -8.14
C ARG A 366 -4.25 8.54 -6.91
N ASP A 367 -3.16 9.28 -6.74
CA ASP A 367 -3.00 10.21 -5.61
C ASP A 367 -4.09 11.28 -5.62
N VAL A 368 -4.42 11.82 -6.81
CA VAL A 368 -5.49 12.82 -6.97
C VAL A 368 -6.86 12.21 -6.68
N GLU A 369 -7.13 11.00 -7.16
CA GLU A 369 -8.37 10.27 -6.88
C GLU A 369 -8.51 9.96 -5.39
N ALA A 370 -7.46 9.49 -4.74
CA ALA A 370 -7.46 9.19 -3.31
C ALA A 370 -7.62 10.45 -2.45
N LEU A 371 -7.01 11.58 -2.87
CA LEU A 371 -7.27 12.88 -2.26
C LEU A 371 -8.72 13.33 -2.46
N HIS A 372 -9.31 13.04 -3.64
CA HIS A 372 -10.70 13.34 -3.92
C HIS A 372 -11.65 12.49 -3.06
N GLU A 373 -11.40 11.18 -2.92
CA GLU A 373 -12.17 10.30 -2.05
C GLU A 373 -12.05 10.69 -0.57
N GLN A 374 -10.85 11.05 -0.12
CA GLN A 374 -10.65 11.59 1.23
C GLN A 374 -11.45 12.87 1.46
N THR A 375 -11.46 13.79 0.48
CA THR A 375 -12.23 15.04 0.61
C THR A 375 -13.74 14.84 0.44
N ALA A 376 -14.16 13.82 -0.31
CA ALA A 376 -15.57 13.47 -0.47
C ALA A 376 -16.15 12.81 0.80
N GLY A 377 -15.35 12.06 1.56
CA GLY A 377 -15.73 11.50 2.87
C GLY A 377 -15.72 12.52 4.03
N VAL A 378 -15.21 13.74 3.79
CA VAL A 378 -15.08 14.78 4.81
C VAL A 378 -16.41 15.51 4.97
N THR A 379 -17.05 15.31 6.13
CA THR A 379 -18.31 15.95 6.53
C THR A 379 -18.33 17.46 6.22
N PRO A 380 -19.43 18.04 5.72
CA PRO A 380 -19.49 19.47 5.38
C PRO A 380 -19.01 20.38 6.54
N PRO A 381 -18.32 21.49 6.24
CA PRO A 381 -17.77 22.38 7.27
C PRO A 381 -18.86 22.98 8.16
N GLU A 382 -20.08 23.17 7.64
CA GLU A 382 -21.23 23.63 8.40
C GLU A 382 -21.59 22.64 9.51
N VAL A 383 -21.65 21.34 9.19
CA VAL A 383 -21.95 20.28 10.17
C VAL A 383 -20.85 20.20 11.23
N ARG A 384 -19.57 20.34 10.83
CA ARG A 384 -18.46 20.39 11.80
C ARG A 384 -18.57 21.57 12.76
N SER A 385 -18.92 22.75 12.25
CA SER A 385 -19.12 23.94 13.10
C SER A 385 -20.28 23.75 14.09
N GLN A 386 -21.37 23.09 13.67
CA GLN A 386 -22.49 22.76 14.55
C GLN A 386 -22.07 21.78 15.66
N LEU A 387 -21.24 20.78 15.33
CA LEU A 387 -20.72 19.83 16.31
C LEU A 387 -19.76 20.51 17.29
N GLU A 388 -18.90 21.43 16.85
CA GLU A 388 -17.99 22.18 17.74
C GLU A 388 -18.77 23.10 18.70
N ASN A 389 -19.82 23.77 18.22
CA ASN A 389 -20.75 24.52 19.08
C ASN A 389 -21.52 23.61 20.05
N GLY A 390 -21.81 22.37 19.64
CA GLY A 390 -22.37 21.34 20.52
C GLY A 390 -21.42 20.99 21.67
N ILE A 391 -20.12 20.89 21.40
CA ILE A 391 -19.10 20.62 22.43
C ILE A 391 -19.01 21.78 23.43
N SER A 392 -19.02 23.05 22.98
CA SER A 392 -18.96 24.18 23.91
C SER A 392 -20.19 24.22 24.82
N THR A 393 -21.37 23.98 24.24
CA THR A 393 -22.63 23.90 25.00
C THR A 393 -22.59 22.77 26.04
N TRP A 394 -22.09 21.60 25.65
CA TRP A 394 -21.91 20.48 26.56
C TRP A 394 -20.91 20.80 27.67
N ALA A 395 -19.76 21.41 27.35
CA ALA A 395 -18.72 21.76 28.33
C ALA A 395 -19.26 22.74 29.38
N GLU A 396 -19.99 23.78 28.95
CA GLU A 396 -20.67 24.72 29.86
C GLU A 396 -21.66 24.00 30.79
N GLN A 397 -22.50 23.12 30.23
CA GLN A 397 -23.46 22.35 31.00
C GLN A 397 -22.77 21.39 31.98
N ALA A 398 -21.70 20.71 31.57
CA ALA A 398 -20.96 19.77 32.39
C ALA A 398 -20.23 20.46 33.55
N HIS A 399 -19.62 21.63 33.31
CA HIS A 399 -19.03 22.44 34.38
C HIS A 399 -20.08 22.99 35.36
N SER A 400 -21.26 23.39 34.85
CA SER A 400 -22.38 23.81 35.69
C SER A 400 -22.95 22.65 36.53
N GLU A 401 -23.01 21.44 35.96
CA GLU A 401 -23.39 20.22 36.67
C GLU A 401 -22.39 19.94 37.77
N LEU A 402 -21.09 19.85 37.45
CA LEU A 402 -20.04 19.55 38.43
C LEU A 402 -20.15 20.45 39.66
N ARG A 403 -20.34 21.76 39.44
CA ARG A 403 -20.50 22.72 40.53
C ARG A 403 -21.79 22.46 41.32
N SER A 404 -22.94 22.48 40.66
CA SER A 404 -24.24 22.41 41.33
C SER A 404 -24.52 21.05 41.99
N SER A 405 -24.15 19.95 41.34
CA SER A 405 -24.40 18.59 41.82
C SER A 405 -23.49 18.22 43.00
N LEU A 406 -22.20 18.56 42.94
CA LEU A 406 -21.28 18.33 44.05
C LEU A 406 -21.56 19.28 45.21
N GLU A 407 -21.89 20.55 44.94
CA GLU A 407 -22.28 21.49 46.00
C GLU A 407 -23.55 21.01 46.72
N ALA A 408 -24.53 20.46 46.01
CA ALA A 408 -25.69 19.80 46.62
C ALA A 408 -25.32 18.52 47.40
N GLY A 409 -24.34 17.75 46.93
CA GLY A 409 -23.80 16.58 47.61
C GLY A 409 -23.11 16.93 48.93
N PHE A 410 -22.23 17.93 48.91
CA PHE A 410 -21.50 18.42 50.08
C PHE A 410 -22.38 19.27 51.01
N ALA A 411 -23.42 19.92 50.51
CA ALA A 411 -24.43 20.57 51.34
C ALA A 411 -25.39 19.57 51.99
N SER A 412 -25.33 18.28 51.64
CA SER A 412 -26.26 17.28 52.16
C SER A 412 -26.19 17.19 53.70
N PRO A 413 -27.34 17.08 54.38
CA PRO A 413 -27.36 16.94 55.84
C PRO A 413 -26.59 15.72 56.35
N ARG A 414 -26.47 14.66 55.52
CA ARG A 414 -25.70 13.45 55.86
C ARG A 414 -24.20 13.74 55.93
N TRP A 415 -23.66 14.48 54.95
CA TRP A 415 -22.25 14.87 54.92
C TRP A 415 -21.90 15.93 55.95
N ARG A 416 -22.64 17.05 56.01
CA ARG A 416 -22.44 18.09 57.04
C ARG A 416 -22.72 17.56 58.45
N GLY A 417 -23.58 16.55 58.54
CA GLY A 417 -23.93 15.86 59.76
C GLY A 417 -22.78 15.08 60.37
N LEU A 418 -21.72 14.75 59.64
CA LEU A 418 -20.50 14.08 60.14
C LEU A 418 -19.56 15.07 60.84
N ALA A 419 -20.04 15.68 61.93
CA ALA A 419 -19.20 16.48 62.80
C ALA A 419 -18.14 15.61 63.51
N TRP A 420 -17.01 16.20 63.89
CA TRP A 420 -15.87 15.48 64.49
C TRP A 420 -16.24 14.60 65.70
N TRP A 421 -17.24 15.02 66.50
CA TRP A 421 -17.67 14.28 67.68
C TRP A 421 -18.55 13.07 67.33
N LYS A 422 -19.21 13.06 66.17
CA LYS A 422 -20.00 11.92 65.71
C LYS A 422 -19.15 10.80 65.13
N LEU A 423 -17.89 11.09 64.77
CA LEU A 423 -16.95 10.08 64.29
C LEU A 423 -16.88 8.92 65.28
N PHE A 424 -16.84 9.15 66.59
CA PHE A 424 -16.79 8.08 67.60
C PHE A 424 -17.89 7.01 67.46
N TRP A 425 -19.04 7.36 66.89
CA TRP A 425 -20.20 6.46 66.73
C TRP A 425 -20.45 6.06 65.28
N ARG A 426 -19.98 6.86 64.32
CA ARG A 426 -20.32 6.78 62.89
C ARG A 426 -19.09 6.86 62.00
N VAL A 427 -17.97 6.23 62.39
CA VAL A 427 -16.78 6.17 61.52
C VAL A 427 -17.11 5.41 60.22
N ASP A 428 -17.90 4.34 60.31
CA ASP A 428 -18.21 3.50 59.15
C ASP A 428 -19.19 4.15 58.17
N ASP A 429 -19.97 5.15 58.60
CA ASP A 429 -20.85 5.93 57.71
C ASP A 429 -20.06 6.81 56.73
N VAL A 430 -18.78 7.11 57.01
CA VAL A 430 -17.95 8.01 56.19
C VAL A 430 -17.76 7.44 54.78
N SER A 431 -17.45 6.15 54.64
CA SER A 431 -17.24 5.54 53.33
C SER A 431 -18.53 5.41 52.54
N MET A 432 -19.63 5.03 53.20
CA MET A 432 -20.95 4.94 52.58
C MET A 432 -21.44 6.31 52.06
N ILE A 433 -21.26 7.38 52.84
CA ILE A 433 -21.74 8.72 52.43
C ILE A 433 -20.88 9.28 51.30
N THR A 434 -19.55 9.12 51.38
CA THR A 434 -18.64 9.60 50.33
C THR A 434 -18.80 8.81 49.03
N SER A 435 -19.01 7.49 49.09
CA SER A 435 -19.33 6.70 47.91
C SER A 435 -20.69 7.08 47.32
N GLU A 436 -21.72 7.29 48.13
CA GLU A 436 -23.05 7.74 47.67
C GLU A 436 -22.97 9.09 46.93
N ILE A 437 -22.18 10.04 47.44
CA ILE A 437 -21.98 11.35 46.79
C ILE A 437 -21.30 11.18 45.44
N LEU A 438 -20.22 10.41 45.35
CA LEU A 438 -19.51 10.17 44.10
C LEU A 438 -20.37 9.40 43.08
N GLU A 439 -21.10 8.39 43.53
CA GLU A 439 -21.94 7.59 42.64
C GLU A 439 -23.15 8.36 42.10
N LYS A 440 -23.80 9.20 42.92
CA LYS A 440 -25.04 9.86 42.51
C LYS A 440 -24.85 11.28 41.96
N ARG A 441 -23.83 12.00 42.42
CA ARG A 441 -23.65 13.43 42.14
C ARG A 441 -22.46 13.76 41.25
N PHE A 442 -21.54 12.83 41.01
CA PHE A 442 -20.39 13.09 40.13
C PHE A 442 -20.76 12.90 38.65
N LEU A 443 -21.01 14.00 37.93
CA LEU A 443 -21.09 14.07 36.45
C LEU A 443 -21.94 12.97 35.77
N ARG A 444 -23.21 12.82 36.17
CA ARG A 444 -24.08 11.77 35.62
C ARG A 444 -24.80 12.20 34.34
N ARG A 445 -25.17 13.48 34.25
CA ARG A 445 -25.78 14.02 33.03
C ARG A 445 -24.71 14.22 31.95
N ALA A 446 -23.57 14.81 32.30
CA ALA A 446 -22.44 14.99 31.39
C ALA A 446 -21.99 13.68 30.73
N GLU A 447 -21.92 12.58 31.48
CA GLU A 447 -21.58 11.24 30.96
C GLU A 447 -22.59 10.77 29.90
N ARG A 448 -23.90 10.96 30.13
CA ARG A 448 -24.94 10.59 29.16
C ARG A 448 -24.87 11.46 27.90
N ASP A 449 -24.59 12.74 28.07
CA ASP A 449 -24.48 13.68 26.96
C ASP A 449 -23.24 13.37 26.09
N VAL A 450 -22.12 12.94 26.69
CA VAL A 450 -20.96 12.43 25.93
C VAL A 450 -21.37 11.24 25.06
N ILE A 451 -22.08 10.26 25.61
CA ILE A 451 -22.55 9.10 24.85
C ILE A 451 -23.47 9.55 23.71
N TRP A 452 -24.40 10.48 23.97
CA TRP A 452 -25.27 11.04 22.95
C TRP A 452 -24.50 11.77 21.82
N THR A 453 -23.51 12.59 22.17
CA THR A 453 -22.68 13.30 21.17
C THR A 453 -21.83 12.34 20.35
N SER A 454 -21.33 11.26 20.95
CA SER A 454 -20.61 10.23 20.21
C SER A 454 -21.48 9.53 19.17
N GLY A 455 -22.76 9.28 19.47
CA GLY A 455 -23.73 8.79 18.49
C GLY A 455 -23.92 9.74 17.31
N LYS A 456 -23.92 11.07 17.57
CA LYS A 456 -23.94 12.07 16.49
C LYS A 456 -22.67 12.08 15.65
N TYR A 457 -21.51 11.85 16.27
CA TYR A 457 -20.24 11.75 15.54
C TYR A 457 -20.18 10.50 14.66
N GLN A 458 -20.73 9.38 15.14
CA GLN A 458 -20.90 8.18 14.35
C GLN A 458 -21.84 8.42 13.17
N GLN A 459 -22.99 9.07 13.39
CA GLN A 459 -23.92 9.43 12.32
C GLN A 459 -23.28 10.38 11.28
N ALA A 460 -22.35 11.24 11.72
CA ALA A 460 -21.62 12.16 10.86
C ALA A 460 -20.42 11.52 10.13
N GLY A 461 -20.15 10.22 10.35
CA GLY A 461 -19.01 9.50 9.77
C GLY A 461 -17.64 9.95 10.31
N LEU A 462 -17.62 10.64 11.46
CA LEU A 462 -16.37 11.16 12.07
C LEU A 462 -15.65 10.10 12.91
N LEU A 463 -16.41 9.16 13.47
CA LEU A 463 -15.85 7.99 14.11
C LEU A 463 -15.59 6.94 13.03
N GLY A 464 -14.36 6.44 12.97
CA GLY A 464 -14.00 5.36 12.07
C GLY A 464 -14.98 4.21 12.24
N GLU A 465 -15.48 3.68 11.13
CA GLU A 465 -16.33 2.50 11.15
C GLU A 465 -15.53 1.40 11.84
N ALA A 466 -15.94 1.03 13.06
CA ALA A 466 -15.41 -0.16 13.68
C ALA A 466 -15.89 -1.29 12.77
N THR A 467 -15.05 -1.67 11.80
CA THR A 467 -15.33 -2.74 10.87
C THR A 467 -15.81 -3.91 11.72
N PRO A 468 -17.08 -4.33 11.63
CA PRO A 468 -17.47 -5.57 12.25
C PRO A 468 -16.66 -6.61 11.49
N SER A 469 -15.60 -7.13 12.12
CA SER A 469 -14.88 -8.29 11.65
C SER A 469 -15.92 -9.39 11.45
N ALA A 470 -16.31 -9.57 10.19
CA ALA A 470 -17.23 -10.59 9.76
C ALA A 470 -16.49 -11.92 9.81
N ASP A 471 -16.49 -12.55 10.99
CA ASP A 471 -16.22 -13.97 11.16
C ASP A 471 -17.14 -14.49 12.29
N PRO A 472 -18.32 -15.04 11.97
CA PRO A 472 -19.15 -15.73 12.94
C PRO A 472 -18.85 -17.23 12.88
N GLU A 473 -17.64 -17.66 13.25
CA GLU A 473 -17.41 -19.09 13.53
C GLU A 473 -16.12 -19.34 14.33
N SER A 474 -16.24 -19.45 15.65
CA SER A 474 -15.68 -20.57 16.41
C SER A 474 -15.93 -20.40 17.92
N THR A 475 -16.60 -21.41 18.45
CA THR A 475 -16.86 -21.71 19.86
C THR A 475 -15.58 -21.87 20.70
N SER A 476 -15.51 -21.24 21.86
CA SER A 476 -15.35 -21.92 23.18
C SER A 476 -15.02 -20.93 24.31
N ASP A 477 -15.58 -21.24 25.47
CA ASP A 477 -15.59 -20.47 26.71
C ASP A 477 -14.21 -20.15 27.28
N THR A 478 -13.95 -18.87 27.57
CA THR A 478 -13.40 -18.35 28.84
C THR A 478 -13.48 -16.82 28.78
N ALA A 479 -14.35 -16.25 29.63
CA ALA A 479 -14.62 -14.83 29.70
C ALA A 479 -13.41 -14.03 30.21
N LEU A 480 -12.63 -13.49 29.28
CA LEU A 480 -12.03 -12.17 29.40
C LEU A 480 -12.11 -11.52 28.03
N ALA A 481 -13.30 -11.00 27.71
CA ALA A 481 -13.51 -10.18 26.53
C ALA A 481 -12.47 -9.07 26.55
N LYS A 482 -11.53 -9.12 25.62
CA LYS A 482 -10.65 -8.01 25.29
C LYS A 482 -11.57 -6.97 24.65
N SER A 483 -12.27 -6.21 25.50
CA SER A 483 -13.29 -5.27 25.07
C SER A 483 -12.63 -4.26 24.16
N THR A 484 -13.01 -4.25 22.88
CA THR A 484 -12.76 -3.11 22.01
C THR A 484 -13.09 -1.85 22.82
N PRO A 485 -12.16 -0.90 22.99
CA PRO A 485 -12.44 0.30 23.76
C PRO A 485 -13.68 0.94 23.15
N PRO A 486 -14.64 1.41 23.98
CA PRO A 486 -15.83 2.05 23.46
C PRO A 486 -15.42 3.21 22.54
N PRO A 487 -16.14 3.47 21.44
CA PRO A 487 -15.79 4.49 20.46
C PRO A 487 -15.95 5.94 20.99
N TRP A 488 -16.18 6.11 22.29
CA TRP A 488 -16.37 7.40 22.96
C TRP A 488 -15.47 7.52 24.19
N PRO A 489 -15.14 8.75 24.63
CA PRO A 489 -14.24 8.96 25.76
C PRO A 489 -14.85 8.51 27.10
N THR A 490 -14.10 7.73 27.88
CA THR A 490 -14.52 7.16 29.17
C THR A 490 -13.91 7.84 30.41
N GLN A 491 -13.26 8.99 30.25
CA GLN A 491 -12.53 9.62 31.36
C GLN A 491 -13.43 9.98 32.57
N ILE A 492 -14.71 10.31 32.36
CA ILE A 492 -15.64 10.62 33.46
C ILE A 492 -15.95 9.39 34.34
N PRO A 493 -16.40 8.24 33.79
CA PRO A 493 -16.58 7.04 34.59
C PRO A 493 -15.25 6.52 35.18
N ASP A 494 -14.14 6.62 34.45
CA ASP A 494 -12.81 6.17 34.92
C ASP A 494 -12.31 7.01 36.11
N THR A 495 -12.52 8.33 36.08
CA THR A 495 -12.19 9.19 37.22
C THR A 495 -13.11 8.94 38.41
N ARG A 496 -14.40 8.64 38.19
CA ARG A 496 -15.32 8.27 39.28
C ARG A 496 -14.88 6.97 39.97
N THR A 497 -14.54 5.93 39.22
CA THR A 497 -14.06 4.67 39.79
C THR A 497 -12.72 4.85 40.49
N LYS A 498 -11.80 5.62 39.90
CA LYS A 498 -10.53 6.03 40.54
C LYS A 498 -10.79 6.70 41.88
N LEU A 499 -11.70 7.68 41.95
CA LEU A 499 -12.03 8.39 43.20
C LEU A 499 -12.64 7.46 44.25
N LEU A 500 -13.52 6.54 43.84
CA LEU A 500 -14.13 5.53 44.74
C LEU A 500 -13.09 4.58 45.33
N ILE A 501 -12.08 4.16 44.55
CA ILE A 501 -11.07 3.21 45.01
C ILE A 501 -9.98 3.90 45.83
N THR A 502 -9.65 5.16 45.52
CA THR A 502 -8.51 5.86 46.12
C THR A 502 -8.90 6.74 47.30
N THR A 503 -9.88 7.64 47.11
CA THR A 503 -10.19 8.70 48.07
C THR A 503 -11.15 8.26 49.18
N VAL A 504 -12.07 7.34 48.89
CA VAL A 504 -13.05 6.84 49.86
C VAL A 504 -12.38 6.02 50.98
N PRO A 505 -11.48 5.05 50.67
CA PRO A 505 -10.78 4.32 51.73
C PRO A 505 -9.79 5.21 52.49
N SER A 506 -9.18 6.20 51.83
CA SER A 506 -8.19 7.06 52.46
C SER A 506 -8.80 8.01 53.49
N ILE A 507 -9.98 8.59 53.21
CA ILE A 507 -10.70 9.43 54.18
C ILE A 507 -11.27 8.58 55.33
N GLN A 508 -11.70 7.34 55.06
CA GLN A 508 -12.13 6.40 56.10
C GLN A 508 -10.97 6.01 57.04
N ALA A 509 -9.80 5.66 56.48
CA ALA A 509 -8.61 5.34 57.27
C ALA A 509 -8.16 6.54 58.12
N LEU A 510 -8.24 7.76 57.56
CA LEU A 510 -7.97 8.99 58.30
C LEU A 510 -8.96 9.14 59.47
N ALA A 511 -10.26 8.98 59.23
CA ALA A 511 -11.29 9.05 60.26
C ALA A 511 -11.05 8.04 61.39
N GLN A 512 -10.77 6.78 61.05
CA GLN A 512 -10.42 5.72 62.00
C GLN A 512 -9.16 6.06 62.80
N SER A 513 -8.10 6.54 62.12
CA SER A 513 -6.86 6.91 62.79
C SER A 513 -7.03 8.08 63.77
N LEU A 514 -7.89 9.05 63.46
CA LEU A 514 -8.19 10.17 64.35
C LEU A 514 -8.92 9.71 65.60
N VAL A 515 -9.90 8.80 65.45
CA VAL A 515 -10.61 8.21 66.59
C VAL A 515 -9.65 7.40 67.45
N LEU A 516 -8.85 6.52 66.86
CA LEU A 516 -7.85 5.73 67.61
C LEU A 516 -6.80 6.60 68.31
N PHE A 517 -6.35 7.68 67.65
CA PHE A 517 -5.42 8.64 68.25
C PHE A 517 -6.05 9.37 69.45
N SER A 518 -7.32 9.75 69.34
CA SER A 518 -8.02 10.43 70.44
C SER A 518 -8.25 9.51 71.64
N VAL A 519 -8.62 8.26 71.39
CA VAL A 519 -8.79 7.22 72.42
C VAL A 519 -7.44 6.94 73.08
N SER A 520 -6.37 6.69 72.32
CA SER A 520 -5.05 6.38 72.89
C SER A 520 -4.46 7.55 73.67
N THR A 521 -4.58 8.78 73.17
CA THR A 521 -4.08 9.97 73.87
C THR A 521 -4.85 10.21 75.17
N THR A 522 -6.18 10.03 75.15
CA THR A 522 -7.02 10.19 76.34
C THR A 522 -6.72 9.10 77.37
N THR A 523 -6.58 7.85 76.95
CA THR A 523 -6.21 6.72 77.83
C THR A 523 -4.82 6.91 78.43
N LEU A 524 -3.82 7.30 77.64
CA LEU A 524 -2.46 7.55 78.15
C LEU A 524 -2.44 8.73 79.11
N SER A 525 -3.15 9.82 78.82
CA SER A 525 -3.23 10.99 79.72
C SER A 525 -3.98 10.67 81.01
N SER A 526 -5.02 9.83 80.92
CA SER A 526 -5.76 9.33 82.09
C SER A 526 -4.92 8.37 82.94
N ALA A 527 -4.15 7.47 82.32
CA ALA A 527 -3.23 6.58 83.02
C ALA A 527 -2.11 7.37 83.71
N LEU A 528 -1.55 8.38 83.03
CA LEU A 528 -0.55 9.29 83.60
C LEU A 528 -1.12 10.09 84.76
N SER A 529 -2.37 10.57 84.65
CA SER A 529 -3.10 11.24 85.74
C SER A 529 -3.27 10.33 86.96
N ALA A 530 -3.67 9.07 86.77
CA ALA A 530 -3.79 8.09 87.85
C ALA A 530 -2.42 7.75 88.49
N LEU A 531 -1.39 7.55 87.66
CA LEU A 531 -0.03 7.25 88.14
C LEU A 531 0.58 8.43 88.91
N THR A 532 0.36 9.68 88.46
CA THR A 532 0.85 10.87 89.17
C THR A 532 0.16 11.05 90.52
N TYR A 533 -1.15 10.75 90.62
CA TYR A 533 -1.86 10.72 91.90
C TYR A 533 -1.30 9.68 92.87
N ILE A 534 -0.95 8.48 92.38
CA ILE A 534 -0.42 7.39 93.21
C ILE A 534 1.06 7.61 93.58
N SER A 535 1.87 8.18 92.67
CA SER A 535 3.33 8.22 92.82
C SER A 535 3.89 9.48 93.50
N VAL A 536 3.14 10.58 93.55
CA VAL A 536 3.61 11.86 94.12
C VAL A 536 2.79 12.20 95.37
N PRO A 537 3.33 11.99 96.60
CA PRO A 537 2.59 12.18 97.85
C PRO A 537 2.13 13.61 98.13
N SER A 538 2.69 14.59 97.43
CA SER A 538 2.37 16.02 97.56
C SER A 538 1.40 16.54 96.50
N ALA A 539 1.00 15.73 95.52
CA ALA A 539 0.12 16.17 94.44
C ALA A 539 -1.35 16.15 94.88
N SER A 540 -2.05 17.24 94.65
CA SER A 540 -3.50 17.30 94.91
C SER A 540 -4.31 16.58 93.82
N VAL A 541 -5.52 16.11 94.17
CA VAL A 541 -6.47 15.52 93.21
C VAL A 541 -6.70 16.45 92.01
N TYR A 542 -6.78 17.76 92.28
CA TYR A 542 -6.94 18.79 91.25
C TYR A 542 -5.77 18.83 90.28
N GLU A 543 -4.53 18.83 90.77
CA GLU A 543 -3.32 18.84 89.93
C GLU A 543 -3.21 17.56 89.10
N SER A 544 -3.48 16.38 89.67
CA SER A 544 -3.46 15.13 88.92
C SER A 544 -4.56 15.09 87.85
N CYS A 545 -5.77 15.57 88.13
CA CYS A 545 -6.88 15.59 87.17
C CYS A 545 -6.64 16.55 86.00
N THR A 546 -5.87 17.63 86.20
CA THR A 546 -5.56 18.57 85.11
C THR A 546 -4.82 17.90 83.95
N LEU A 547 -3.97 16.91 84.23
CA LEU A 547 -3.26 16.14 83.20
C LEU A 547 -4.21 15.34 82.32
N ALA A 548 -5.23 14.70 82.89
CA ALA A 548 -6.26 14.01 82.12
C ALA A 548 -7.09 14.99 81.28
N ALA A 549 -7.49 16.12 81.88
CA ALA A 549 -8.29 17.15 81.21
C ALA A 549 -7.55 17.80 80.03
N ILE A 550 -6.26 18.11 80.19
CA ILE A 550 -5.43 18.69 79.11
C ILE A 550 -5.27 17.70 77.97
N GLY A 551 -5.00 16.42 78.26
CA GLY A 551 -4.87 15.39 77.24
C GLY A 551 -6.17 15.18 76.44
N LEU A 552 -7.31 15.20 77.10
CA LEU A 552 -8.63 15.12 76.47
C LEU A 552 -8.91 16.36 75.60
N ILE A 553 -8.74 17.57 76.13
CA ILE A 553 -8.98 18.81 75.36
C ILE A 553 -8.06 18.87 74.14
N TYR A 554 -6.80 18.49 74.30
CA TYR A 554 -5.84 18.44 73.21
C TYR A 554 -6.23 17.42 72.14
N SER A 555 -6.63 16.21 72.54
CA SER A 555 -7.01 15.13 71.61
C SER A 555 -8.25 15.52 70.79
N LEU A 556 -9.28 16.08 71.43
CA LEU A 556 -10.51 16.53 70.77
C LEU A 556 -10.27 17.74 69.86
N ARG A 557 -9.52 18.75 70.31
CA ARG A 557 -9.19 19.93 69.48
C ARG A 557 -8.38 19.54 68.24
N ARG A 558 -7.45 18.59 68.40
CA ARG A 558 -6.66 18.05 67.28
C ARG A 558 -7.53 17.25 66.31
N GLN A 559 -8.45 16.44 66.82
CA GLN A 559 -9.39 15.68 65.99
C GLN A 559 -10.31 16.60 65.20
N GLN A 560 -10.92 17.61 65.83
CA GLN A 560 -11.74 18.62 65.16
C GLN A 560 -10.97 19.27 64.00
N LYS A 561 -9.81 19.87 64.32
CA LYS A 561 -9.04 20.61 63.31
C LYS A 561 -8.57 19.71 62.17
N LYS A 562 -8.13 18.48 62.45
CA LYS A 562 -7.67 17.56 61.41
C LYS A 562 -8.82 17.01 60.57
N TRP A 563 -9.97 16.74 61.18
CA TRP A 563 -11.15 16.27 60.47
C TRP A 563 -11.73 17.34 59.55
N ASP A 564 -11.92 18.57 60.04
CA ASP A 564 -12.43 19.66 59.21
C ASP A 564 -11.51 19.93 58.02
N VAL A 565 -10.19 19.95 58.23
CA VAL A 565 -9.22 20.10 57.14
C VAL A 565 -9.25 18.92 56.17
N ALA A 566 -9.39 17.68 56.65
CA ALA A 566 -9.48 16.50 55.80
C ALA A 566 -10.76 16.49 54.95
N ARG A 567 -11.87 16.95 55.53
CA ARG A 567 -13.15 17.09 54.83
C ARG A 567 -13.03 18.12 53.71
N ASP A 568 -12.55 19.31 54.02
CA ASP A 568 -12.39 20.40 53.05
C ASP A 568 -11.41 20.01 51.93
N PHE A 569 -10.30 19.33 52.29
CA PHE A 569 -9.33 18.82 51.32
C PHE A 569 -9.94 17.80 50.37
N TRP A 570 -10.71 16.83 50.87
CA TRP A 570 -11.37 15.84 50.02
C TRP A 570 -12.40 16.48 49.09
N GLU A 571 -13.16 17.47 49.58
CA GLU A 571 -14.09 18.20 48.71
C GLU A 571 -13.37 18.98 47.61
N GLU A 572 -12.20 19.56 47.89
CA GLU A 572 -11.36 20.21 46.88
C GLU A 572 -10.79 19.21 45.87
N GLU A 573 -10.26 18.07 46.34
CA GLU A 573 -9.69 17.02 45.50
C GLU A 573 -10.72 16.45 44.51
N VAL A 574 -11.94 16.16 44.96
CA VAL A 574 -13.03 15.68 44.09
C VAL A 574 -13.43 16.73 43.05
N ARG A 575 -13.42 18.03 43.41
CA ARG A 575 -13.71 19.12 42.46
C ARG A 575 -12.62 19.23 41.40
N ASP A 576 -11.35 19.12 41.79
CA ASP A 576 -10.22 19.30 40.87
C ASP A 576 -10.04 18.11 39.93
N GLU A 577 -10.19 16.88 40.43
CA GLU A 577 -10.22 15.67 39.57
C GLU A 577 -11.43 15.70 38.62
N GLY A 578 -12.60 16.18 39.08
CA GLY A 578 -13.76 16.37 38.21
C GLY A 578 -13.54 17.42 37.11
N ARG A 579 -12.87 18.54 37.40
CA ARG A 579 -12.51 19.56 36.39
C ARG A 579 -11.52 18.99 35.37
N THR A 580 -10.52 18.25 35.83
CA THR A 580 -9.51 17.63 34.96
C THR A 580 -10.15 16.63 34.01
N ALA A 581 -11.05 15.77 34.51
CA ALA A 581 -11.81 14.82 33.69
C ALA A 581 -12.62 15.52 32.58
N LEU A 582 -13.25 16.66 32.90
CA LEU A 582 -14.02 17.44 31.91
C LEU A 582 -13.12 18.05 30.82
N LEU A 583 -11.97 18.61 31.19
CA LEU A 583 -11.03 19.18 30.21
C LEU A 583 -10.45 18.11 29.28
N GLU A 584 -10.12 16.94 29.83
CA GLU A 584 -9.61 15.81 29.04
C GLU A 584 -10.67 15.27 28.08
N THR A 585 -11.91 15.10 28.54
CA THR A 585 -13.02 14.67 27.67
C THR A 585 -13.32 15.70 26.59
N GLU A 586 -13.35 16.98 26.92
CA GLU A 586 -13.55 18.08 25.96
C GLU A 586 -12.47 18.09 24.87
N ALA A 587 -11.19 17.95 25.27
CA ALA A 587 -10.08 17.89 24.34
C ALA A 587 -10.19 16.70 23.37
N LEU A 588 -10.59 15.53 23.86
CA LEU A 588 -10.82 14.34 23.04
C LEU A 588 -11.99 14.52 22.07
N LEU A 589 -13.11 15.08 22.52
CA LEU A 589 -14.26 15.36 21.64
C LEU A 589 -13.89 16.35 20.52
N ARG A 590 -13.14 17.42 20.85
CA ARG A 590 -12.65 18.37 19.84
C ARG A 590 -11.69 17.73 18.86
N LYS A 591 -10.81 16.86 19.33
CA LYS A 591 -9.89 16.11 18.48
C LYS A 591 -10.66 15.25 17.47
N ILE A 592 -11.69 14.53 17.93
CA ILE A 592 -12.56 13.71 17.05
C ILE A 592 -13.25 14.57 16.00
N VAL A 593 -13.75 15.76 16.32
CA VAL A 593 -14.41 16.62 15.30
C VAL A 593 -13.42 17.18 14.26
N ARG A 594 -12.18 17.49 14.68
CA ARG A 594 -11.14 18.08 13.81
C ARG A 594 -10.42 17.06 12.93
N GLU A 595 -10.18 15.87 13.47
CA GLU A 595 -9.39 14.82 12.84
C GLU A 595 -10.27 13.68 12.31
N GLY A 596 -11.48 13.50 12.83
CA GLY A 596 -12.41 12.43 12.45
C GLY A 596 -12.89 12.52 11.00
N GLY A 597 -13.08 11.33 10.41
CA GLY A 597 -13.44 11.15 9.00
C GLY A 597 -12.27 11.34 8.02
N LYS A 598 -11.08 11.75 8.49
CA LYS A 598 -9.86 11.70 7.68
C LYS A 598 -9.27 10.31 7.82
N ASN A 599 -9.54 9.43 6.86
CA ASN A 599 -8.77 8.20 6.70
C ASN A 599 -7.36 8.61 6.31
N LEU A 600 -6.54 8.89 7.31
CA LEU A 600 -5.11 9.16 7.20
C LEU A 600 -4.39 7.81 6.98
N GLU A 601 -4.88 7.01 6.04
CA GLU A 601 -4.01 6.05 5.39
C GLU A 601 -3.01 6.88 4.58
N ASP A 602 -1.73 6.69 4.89
CA ASP A 602 -0.61 7.33 4.23
C ASP A 602 -0.69 7.09 2.73
N LEU A 603 -1.35 8.02 2.02
CA LEU A 603 -1.56 8.01 0.58
C LEU A 603 -0.27 8.07 -0.21
N SER A 604 0.86 8.39 0.43
CA SER A 604 2.13 8.28 -0.26
C SER A 604 2.48 6.80 -0.36
N ASP A 605 2.18 6.21 -1.50
CA ASP A 605 2.71 4.94 -1.95
C ASP A 605 4.22 5.11 -2.23
N HIS A 606 4.96 5.48 -1.18
CA HIS A 606 6.38 5.82 -1.19
C HIS A 606 7.18 4.64 -1.71
N ARG A 607 6.70 3.42 -1.44
CA ARG A 607 7.24 2.20 -2.01
C ARG A 607 7.20 2.24 -3.54
N THR A 608 6.06 2.56 -4.12
CA THR A 608 5.85 2.60 -5.58
C THR A 608 6.73 3.67 -6.23
N ARG A 609 6.77 4.89 -5.67
CA ARG A 609 7.68 5.96 -6.14
C ARG A 609 9.15 5.58 -6.00
N ALA A 610 9.54 4.95 -4.89
CA ALA A 610 10.91 4.49 -4.68
C ALA A 610 11.31 3.44 -5.72
N MET A 611 10.42 2.48 -6.04
CA MET A 611 10.68 1.47 -7.08
C MET A 611 10.80 2.08 -8.47
N ILE A 612 9.94 3.03 -8.84
CA ILE A 612 10.03 3.76 -10.12
C ILE A 612 11.35 4.53 -10.20
N SER A 613 11.74 5.24 -9.14
CA SER A 613 13.00 6.00 -9.10
C SER A 613 14.23 5.10 -9.21
N ARG A 614 14.18 3.91 -8.61
CA ARG A 614 15.24 2.90 -8.70
C ARG A 614 15.34 2.36 -10.12
N ALA A 615 14.22 2.08 -10.78
CA ALA A 615 14.18 1.61 -12.15
C ALA A 615 14.74 2.66 -13.14
N ARG A 616 14.43 3.95 -12.96
CA ARG A 616 15.03 5.02 -13.78
C ARG A 616 16.55 5.11 -13.63
N LYS A 617 17.06 5.07 -12.40
CA LYS A 617 18.50 5.08 -12.15
C LYS A 617 19.21 3.87 -12.78
N ALA A 618 18.59 2.70 -12.69
CA ALA A 618 19.11 1.49 -13.31
C ALA A 618 19.03 1.51 -14.85
N LEU A 619 18.08 2.25 -15.42
CA LEU A 619 18.02 2.45 -16.88
C LEU A 619 19.13 3.39 -17.35
N GLU A 620 19.36 4.49 -16.63
CA GLU A 620 20.43 5.45 -16.93
C GLU A 620 21.81 4.81 -16.89
N SER A 621 22.08 3.91 -15.93
CA SER A 621 23.37 3.22 -15.80
C SER A 621 23.67 2.20 -16.90
N VAL A 622 22.62 1.67 -17.55
CA VAL A 622 22.74 0.71 -18.66
C VAL A 622 22.74 1.41 -20.02
N ARG A 623 22.31 2.69 -20.05
CA ARG A 623 22.30 3.53 -21.24
C ARG A 623 23.64 4.25 -21.47
N SER A 624 24.35 4.59 -20.39
CA SER A 624 25.71 5.15 -20.40
C SER A 624 26.74 4.09 -20.72
#